data_AF-A0AA43JLX4-F1
#
_entry.id   AF-A0AA43JLX4-F1
#
_cell.length_a   1.000
_cell.length_b   1.000
_cell.length_c   1.000
_cell.angle_alpha   90.00
_cell.angle_beta   90.00
_cell.angle_gamma   90.00
#
_symmetry.space_group_name_H-M   'P 1'
#
loop_
_entity.id
_entity.type
_entity.pdbx_description
1 polymer ?
#
loop_
_entity_poly.entity_id
_entity_poly.type
_entity_poly.pdbx_seq_one_letter_code
_entity_poly.pdbx_strand_id
1 'polypeptide(L)'
;MKTIGLLGGMSWESSIEYERVINEYVRARLGGSSSASLIVRSYNFAEIHGLQEAGGWEVAGVRLAADAALLEASGAEIIILCTNTMHRLADQIRAAITVPFLHIADATASRIIEAG
;
A
#
# COMPACT_ATOMS: atom_id res chain seq x y z
N MET A 1 11.53 -11.76 -8.27
CA MET A 1 10.51 -11.35 -7.28
C MET A 1 9.45 -10.54 -8.00
N LYS A 2 8.25 -10.43 -7.44
CA LYS A 2 7.23 -9.53 -7.99
C LYS A 2 7.56 -8.07 -7.66
N THR A 3 7.22 -7.14 -8.54
CA THR A 3 7.29 -5.69 -8.24
C THR A 3 6.11 -5.27 -7.38
N ILE A 4 6.36 -4.58 -6.26
CA ILE A 4 5.33 -4.14 -5.30
C ILE A 4 5.04 -2.65 -5.51
N GLY A 5 3.76 -2.32 -5.72
CA GLY A 5 3.27 -0.95 -5.68
C GLY A 5 2.86 -0.54 -4.27
N LEU A 6 3.43 0.55 -3.75
CA LEU A 6 3.11 1.09 -2.43
C LEU A 6 2.35 2.41 -2.56
N LEU A 7 1.13 2.45 -2.02
CA LEU A 7 0.39 3.69 -1.75
C LEU A 7 0.72 4.15 -0.32
N GLY A 8 1.66 5.08 -0.18
CA GLY A 8 2.22 5.54 1.10
C GLY A 8 2.17 7.06 1.29
N GLY A 9 2.81 7.59 2.31
CA GLY A 9 2.75 9.02 2.65
C GLY A 9 1.48 9.39 3.43
N MET A 10 0.89 8.45 4.17
CA MET A 10 -0.32 8.66 4.98
C MET A 10 -0.19 8.11 6.43
N SER A 11 0.88 8.41 7.16
CA SER A 11 1.93 9.42 6.87
C SER A 11 3.20 8.83 6.24
N TRP A 12 4.21 9.67 5.97
CA TRP A 12 5.46 9.23 5.34
C TRP A 12 6.33 8.43 6.32
N GLU A 13 6.27 8.74 7.62
CA GLU A 13 7.02 8.07 8.68
C GLU A 13 6.69 6.57 8.70
N SER A 14 5.41 6.19 8.65
CA SER A 14 5.01 4.79 8.60
C SER A 14 5.40 4.12 7.28
N SER A 15 5.44 4.87 6.18
CA SER A 15 5.72 4.32 4.84
C SER A 15 7.19 3.93 4.67
N ILE A 16 8.11 4.66 5.30
CA ILE A 16 9.53 4.27 5.35
C ILE A 16 9.70 2.93 6.07
N GLU A 17 8.91 2.68 7.13
CA GLU A 17 8.96 1.40 7.83
C GLU A 17 8.51 0.23 6.94
N TYR A 18 7.48 0.41 6.10
CA TYR A 18 7.10 -0.59 5.10
C TYR A 18 8.25 -0.88 4.15
N GLU A 19 8.87 0.15 3.57
CA GLU A 19 10.00 -0.01 2.64
C GLU A 19 11.19 -0.71 3.31
N ARG A 20 11.55 -0.28 4.53
CA ARG A 20 12.65 -0.86 5.31
C ARG A 20 12.41 -2.35 5.56
N VAL A 21 11.25 -2.70 6.12
CA VAL A 21 10.91 -4.09 6.45
C VAL A 21 10.88 -4.96 5.20
N ILE A 22 10.28 -4.50 4.10
CA ILE A 22 10.22 -5.27 2.85
C ILE A 22 11.64 -5.55 2.32
N ASN A 23 12.52 -4.55 2.31
CA ASN A 23 13.91 -4.72 1.88
C ASN A 23 14.70 -5.67 2.79
N GLU A 24 14.52 -5.56 4.11
CA GLU A 24 15.14 -6.47 5.08
C GLU A 24 14.72 -7.92 4.86
N TYR A 25 13.43 -8.18 4.64
CA TYR A 25 12.91 -9.52 4.35
C TYR A 25 13.45 -10.07 3.03
N VAL A 26 13.52 -9.25 1.98
CA VAL A 26 14.08 -9.66 0.69
C VAL A 26 15.56 -10.02 0.83
N ARG A 27 16.35 -9.18 1.50
CA ARG A 27 17.77 -9.46 1.76
C ARG A 27 17.95 -10.72 2.61
N ALA A 28 17.16 -10.90 3.65
CA ALA A 28 17.22 -12.09 4.50
C ALA A 28 16.90 -13.37 3.71
N ARG A 29 15.99 -13.30 2.74
CA ARG A 29 15.56 -14.46 1.95
C ARG A 29 16.51 -14.80 0.79
N LEU A 30 17.05 -13.78 0.10
CA LEU A 30 17.83 -13.95 -1.13
C LEU A 30 19.34 -13.75 -0.94
N GLY A 31 19.77 -13.15 0.17
CA GLY A 31 21.17 -12.94 0.51
C GLY A 31 21.88 -11.84 -0.30
N GLY A 32 23.14 -11.61 0.06
CA GLY A 32 24.03 -10.66 -0.61
C GLY A 32 23.52 -9.22 -0.57
N SER A 33 23.60 -8.54 -1.71
CA SER A 33 23.14 -7.17 -1.91
C SER A 33 21.69 -7.06 -2.41
N SER A 34 20.91 -8.15 -2.35
CA SER A 34 19.53 -8.17 -2.82
C SER A 34 18.64 -7.15 -2.11
N SER A 35 17.78 -6.48 -2.87
CA SER A 35 16.78 -5.51 -2.39
C SER A 35 15.44 -5.74 -3.09
N ALA A 36 14.37 -5.17 -2.55
CA ALA A 36 13.04 -5.29 -3.11
C ALA A 36 12.88 -4.48 -4.42
N SER A 37 11.97 -4.92 -5.30
CA SER A 37 11.53 -4.15 -6.45
C SER A 37 10.23 -3.43 -6.09
N LEU A 38 10.30 -2.09 -5.98
CA LEU A 38 9.23 -1.25 -5.45
C LEU A 38 8.90 -0.10 -6.42
N ILE A 39 7.62 0.24 -6.54
CA ILE A 39 7.14 1.50 -7.13
C ILE A 39 6.33 2.21 -6.05
N VAL A 40 6.73 3.42 -5.68
CA VAL A 40 6.15 4.11 -4.52
C VAL A 40 5.40 5.35 -4.97
N ARG A 41 4.10 5.40 -4.66
CA ARG A 41 3.31 6.62 -4.65
C ARG A 41 3.25 7.15 -3.22
N SER A 42 4.02 8.18 -2.92
CA SER A 42 3.97 8.87 -1.63
C SER A 42 3.12 10.14 -1.72
N TYR A 43 2.09 10.25 -0.88
CA TYR A 43 1.20 11.42 -0.84
C TYR A 43 1.75 12.53 0.07
N ASN A 44 1.36 13.77 -0.23
CA ASN A 44 1.34 14.83 0.75
C ASN A 44 0.19 14.56 1.73
N PHE A 45 0.52 14.14 2.95
CA PHE A 45 -0.51 13.70 3.89
C PHE A 45 -1.53 14.78 4.24
N ALA A 46 -1.12 16.05 4.27
CA ALA A 46 -2.03 17.15 4.59
C ALA A 46 -3.23 17.23 3.63
N GLU A 47 -3.04 16.91 2.35
CA GLU A 47 -4.13 16.88 1.36
C GLU A 47 -5.11 15.74 1.65
N ILE A 48 -4.59 14.55 1.94
CA ILE A 48 -5.42 13.39 2.25
C ILE A 48 -6.16 13.59 3.58
N HIS A 49 -5.47 14.10 4.60
CA HIS A 49 -6.05 14.41 5.90
C HIS A 49 -7.17 15.45 5.79
N GLY A 50 -6.96 16.52 5.02
CA GLY A 50 -8.01 17.52 4.78
C GLY A 50 -9.26 16.92 4.13
N LEU A 51 -9.12 15.97 3.21
CA LEU A 51 -10.24 15.22 2.66
C LEU A 51 -10.95 14.35 3.72
N GLN A 52 -10.19 13.71 4.62
CA GLN A 52 -10.78 12.91 5.69
C GLN A 52 -11.63 13.77 6.64
N GLU A 53 -11.10 14.91 7.09
CA GLU A 53 -11.79 15.83 8.01
C GLU A 53 -13.05 16.43 7.37
N ALA A 54 -13.00 16.73 6.08
CA ALA A 54 -14.14 17.24 5.33
C ALA A 54 -15.17 16.16 4.94
N GLY A 55 -14.94 14.89 5.29
CA GLY A 55 -15.78 13.77 4.87
C GLY A 55 -15.69 13.42 3.37
N GLY A 56 -14.68 13.93 2.67
CA GLY A 56 -14.40 13.76 1.24
C GLY A 56 -13.85 12.39 0.87
N TRP A 57 -14.42 11.31 1.42
CA TRP A 57 -13.99 9.94 1.22
C TRP A 57 -14.07 9.50 -0.25
N GLU A 58 -15.12 9.93 -0.96
CA GLU A 58 -15.27 9.60 -2.39
C GLU A 58 -14.16 10.21 -3.24
N VAL A 59 -13.81 11.47 -2.98
CA VAL A 59 -12.72 12.16 -3.71
C VAL A 59 -11.38 11.50 -3.41
N ALA A 60 -11.13 11.15 -2.13
CA ALA A 60 -9.93 10.42 -1.76
C ALA A 60 -9.87 9.03 -2.42
N GLY A 61 -11.00 8.34 -2.50
CA GLY A 61 -11.12 7.03 -3.10
C GLY A 61 -10.86 7.02 -4.59
N VAL A 62 -11.45 7.96 -5.35
CA VAL A 62 -11.15 8.17 -6.77
C VAL A 62 -9.66 8.44 -6.99
N ARG A 63 -9.04 9.27 -6.15
CA ARG A 63 -7.60 9.59 -6.24
C ARG A 63 -6.73 8.34 -5.99
N LEU A 64 -6.97 7.62 -4.90
CA LEU A 64 -6.19 6.42 -4.55
C LEU A 64 -6.38 5.30 -5.58
N ALA A 65 -7.60 5.13 -6.11
CA ALA A 65 -7.90 4.16 -7.15
C ALA A 65 -7.17 4.47 -8.46
N ALA A 66 -7.17 5.73 -8.89
CA ALA A 66 -6.43 6.17 -10.07
C ALA A 66 -4.92 5.98 -9.92
N ASP A 67 -4.36 6.33 -8.76
CA ASP A 67 -2.95 6.12 -8.46
C ASP A 67 -2.60 4.62 -8.40
N ALA A 68 -3.49 3.75 -7.90
CA ALA A 68 -3.29 2.30 -7.92
C ALA A 68 -3.22 1.74 -9.34
N ALA A 69 -4.14 2.17 -10.22
CA ALA A 69 -4.13 1.80 -11.63
C ALA A 69 -2.86 2.31 -12.34
N LEU A 70 -2.35 3.48 -11.96
CA LEU A 70 -1.09 4.00 -12.48
C LEU A 70 0.11 3.14 -12.02
N LEU A 71 0.13 2.68 -10.77
CA LEU A 71 1.16 1.76 -10.29
C LEU A 71 1.13 0.44 -11.05
N GLU A 72 -0.05 -0.14 -11.28
CA GLU A 72 -0.22 -1.34 -12.11
C GLU A 72 0.30 -1.11 -13.54
N ALA A 73 -0.10 -0.01 -14.19
CA ALA A 73 0.37 0.36 -15.52
C ALA A 73 1.89 0.62 -15.57
N SER A 74 2.50 0.98 -14.44
CA SER A 74 3.95 1.18 -14.29
C SER A 74 4.71 -0.13 -14.01
N GLY A 75 4.00 -1.27 -13.94
CA GLY A 75 4.59 -2.60 -13.76
C GLY A 75 4.53 -3.16 -12.34
N ALA A 76 3.72 -2.58 -11.45
CA ALA A 76 3.43 -3.21 -10.16
C ALA A 76 2.58 -4.47 -10.37
N GLU A 77 3.01 -5.58 -9.79
CA GLU A 77 2.34 -6.89 -9.88
C GLU A 77 1.51 -7.21 -8.62
N ILE A 78 1.56 -6.33 -7.62
CA ILE A 78 0.82 -6.39 -6.36
C ILE A 78 0.76 -4.98 -5.74
N ILE A 79 -0.36 -4.62 -5.14
CA ILE A 79 -0.56 -3.31 -4.51
C ILE A 79 -0.74 -3.46 -2.99
N ILE A 80 -0.08 -2.57 -2.23
CA ILE A 80 -0.20 -2.44 -0.77
C ILE A 80 -0.54 -0.99 -0.42
N LEU A 81 -1.46 -0.82 0.53
CA LEU A 81 -1.81 0.48 1.11
C LEU A 81 -1.17 0.63 2.49
N CYS A 82 -0.26 1.58 2.65
CA CYS A 82 0.58 1.73 3.85
C CYS A 82 -0.09 2.55 4.97
N THR A 83 -1.37 2.30 5.24
CA THR A 83 -2.16 3.03 6.25
C THR A 83 -3.42 2.26 6.63
N ASN A 84 -3.75 2.21 7.92
CA ASN A 84 -4.93 1.48 8.40
C ASN A 84 -6.23 2.16 7.97
N THR A 85 -6.34 3.47 8.23
CA THR A 85 -7.58 4.24 8.05
C THR A 85 -8.08 4.21 6.61
N MET A 86 -7.17 4.32 5.63
CA MET A 86 -7.57 4.41 4.21
C MET A 86 -8.04 3.08 3.62
N HIS A 87 -7.90 1.95 4.34
CA HIS A 87 -8.52 0.69 3.91
C HIS A 87 -10.06 0.76 3.88
N ARG A 88 -10.66 1.82 4.45
CA ARG A 88 -12.06 2.19 4.17
C ARG A 88 -12.38 2.29 2.67
N LEU A 89 -11.38 2.59 1.84
CA LEU A 89 -11.50 2.78 0.39
C LEU A 89 -10.97 1.57 -0.40
N ALA A 90 -10.67 0.46 0.28
CA ALA A 90 -10.06 -0.71 -0.35
C ALA A 90 -10.88 -1.28 -1.52
N ASP A 91 -12.21 -1.27 -1.43
CA ASP A 91 -13.07 -1.78 -2.50
C ASP A 91 -12.99 -0.90 -3.77
N GLN A 92 -12.90 0.42 -3.61
CA GLN A 92 -12.72 1.33 -4.75
C GLN A 92 -11.36 1.13 -5.42
N ILE A 93 -10.31 0.93 -4.61
CA ILE A 93 -8.95 0.65 -5.11
C ILE A 93 -8.94 -0.70 -5.85
N ARG A 94 -9.50 -1.75 -5.25
CA ARG A 94 -9.60 -3.09 -5.86
C ARG A 94 -10.37 -3.08 -7.17
N ALA A 95 -11.42 -2.27 -7.27
CA ALA A 95 -12.21 -2.17 -8.50
C ALA A 95 -11.46 -1.51 -9.66
N ALA A 96 -10.41 -0.74 -9.37
CA ALA A 96 -9.64 0.00 -10.38
C ALA A 96 -8.40 -0.75 -10.91
N ILE A 97 -8.06 -1.90 -10.31
CA ILE A 97 -6.86 -2.68 -10.67
C ILE A 97 -7.19 -4.15 -10.91
N THR A 98 -6.32 -4.85 -11.64
CA THR A 98 -6.45 -6.31 -11.85
C THR A 98 -5.45 -7.13 -11.05
N VAL A 99 -4.31 -6.52 -10.67
CA VAL A 99 -3.31 -7.13 -9.81
C VAL A 99 -3.82 -7.29 -8.36
N PRO A 100 -3.28 -8.26 -7.59
CA PRO A 100 -3.70 -8.47 -6.21
C PRO A 100 -3.50 -7.23 -5.33
N PHE A 101 -4.51 -6.90 -4.53
CA PHE A 101 -4.45 -5.90 -3.47
C PHE A 101 -4.36 -6.60 -2.10
N LEU A 102 -3.24 -6.41 -1.38
CA LEU A 102 -3.09 -6.97 -0.04
C LEU A 102 -3.72 -6.06 1.00
N HIS A 103 -4.85 -6.50 1.56
CA HIS A 103 -5.54 -5.77 2.61
C HIS A 103 -4.91 -6.05 3.97
N ILE A 104 -4.64 -4.99 4.74
CA ILE A 104 -3.94 -5.12 6.03
C ILE A 104 -4.69 -6.03 7.01
N ALA A 105 -6.03 -5.91 7.07
CA ALA A 105 -6.85 -6.73 7.97
C ALA A 105 -6.72 -8.24 7.69
N ASP A 106 -6.56 -8.65 6.43
CA ASP A 106 -6.42 -10.07 6.08
C ASP A 106 -5.09 -10.62 6.61
N ALA A 107 -4.01 -9.83 6.48
CA ALA A 107 -2.69 -10.16 7.01
C ALA A 107 -2.68 -10.23 8.54
N THR A 108 -3.36 -9.28 9.21
CA THR A 108 -3.50 -9.28 10.67
C THR A 108 -4.35 -10.44 11.16
N ALA A 109 -5.52 -10.68 10.56
CA ALA A 109 -6.42 -11.77 10.92
C ALA A 109 -5.75 -13.13 10.82
N SER A 110 -4.97 -13.37 9.75
CA SER A 110 -4.22 -14.60 9.57
C SER A 110 -3.28 -14.88 10.74
N ARG A 111 -2.57 -13.85 11.23
CA ARG A 111 -1.66 -14.00 12.39
C ARG A 111 -2.38 -14.16 13.72
N ILE A 112 -3.56 -13.55 13.88
CA ILE A 112 -4.39 -13.76 15.07
C ILE A 112 -4.87 -15.21 15.13
N ILE A 113 -5.40 -15.75 14.02
CA ILE A 113 -5.89 -17.14 13.94
C ILE A 113 -4.76 -18.14 14.14
N GLU A 114 -3.56 -17.86 13.62
CA GLU A 114 -2.37 -18.70 13.90
C GLU A 114 -1.97 -18.69 15.37
N ALA A 115 -2.29 -17.62 16.10
CA ALA A 115 -1.95 -17.47 17.51
C ALA A 115 -3.03 -18.02 18.47
N GLY A 116 -4.27 -18.28 18.02
CA GLY A 116 -5.36 -18.89 18.80
C GLY A 116 -6.76 -18.49 18.35
#